data_AF-M1GK80-F1
#
_entry.id   AF-M1GK80-F1
#
_cell.length_a   1.000
_cell.length_b   1.000
_cell.length_c   1.000
_cell.angle_alpha   90.00
_cell.angle_beta   90.00
_cell.angle_gamma   90.00
#
_symmetry.space_group_name_H-M   'P 1'
#
loop_
_entity.id
_entity.type
_entity.pdbx_description
1 polymer ?
#
loop_
_entity_poly.entity_id
_entity_poly.type
_entity_poly.pdbx_seq_one_letter_code
_entity_poly.pdbx_strand_id
1 'polypeptide(L)'
;HGVSGSCTVRTCWRQLSPFHEIGKQLKQKYETSLKVGSTTNEATGEGDISPPKKSTPGHSDQIPRTTDLVYIDDSPSFCLMSRYSPGTSGRKCYKDKNCESICCGRGHNTQSRVVTRPCQCQVRWCCYVECKQCTQREEVYTCKD
;
A
#
# COMPACT_ATOMS: atom_id res chain seq x y z
N HIS A 1 3.54 -15.02 -34.17
CA HIS A 1 3.30 -16.38 -34.67
C HIS A 1 4.26 -16.63 -35.84
N GLY A 2 4.64 -17.88 -36.03
CA GLY A 2 5.67 -18.27 -37.00
C GLY A 2 5.90 -19.78 -36.87
N VAL A 3 6.71 -20.35 -37.76
CA VAL A 3 7.01 -21.80 -37.76
C VAL A 3 7.55 -22.20 -36.39
N SER A 4 7.02 -23.29 -35.82
CA SER A 4 7.38 -23.83 -34.50
C SER A 4 7.25 -22.84 -33.33
N GLY A 5 6.31 -21.89 -33.41
CA GLY A 5 6.11 -20.87 -32.37
C GLY A 5 7.10 -19.71 -32.43
N SER A 6 7.88 -19.59 -33.51
CA SER A 6 8.80 -18.45 -33.70
C SER A 6 8.05 -17.12 -33.80
N CYS A 7 8.70 -16.04 -33.35
CA CYS A 7 8.18 -14.68 -33.38
C CYS A 7 8.57 -13.92 -34.66
N THR A 8 8.69 -14.63 -35.79
CA THR A 8 9.05 -14.06 -37.10
C THR A 8 7.95 -13.14 -37.65
N VAL A 9 6.69 -13.51 -37.46
CA VAL A 9 5.55 -12.58 -37.58
C VAL A 9 5.06 -12.22 -36.18
N ARG A 10 4.75 -10.95 -35.93
CA ARG A 10 4.25 -10.48 -34.64
C ARG A 10 2.93 -9.78 -34.82
N THR A 11 1.96 -10.12 -33.98
CA THR A 11 0.68 -9.42 -33.87
C THR A 11 0.64 -8.81 -32.48
N CYS A 12 0.44 -7.50 -32.40
CA CYS A 12 0.44 -6.76 -31.14
C CYS A 12 -0.94 -6.14 -30.91
N TRP A 13 -1.37 -6.08 -29.65
CA TRP A 13 -2.55 -5.32 -29.22
C TRP A 13 -2.20 -4.54 -27.95
N ARG A 14 -2.98 -3.49 -27.65
CA ARG A 14 -2.83 -2.76 -26.39
C ARG A 14 -3.39 -3.61 -25.26
N GLN A 15 -2.64 -3.73 -24.18
CA GLN A 15 -3.04 -4.47 -22.99
C GLN A 15 -2.79 -3.59 -21.76
N LEU A 16 -3.69 -3.68 -20.77
CA LEU A 16 -3.50 -3.02 -19.50
C LEU A 16 -2.39 -3.73 -18.69
N SER A 17 -1.62 -2.95 -17.96
CA SER A 17 -0.67 -3.49 -16.98
C SER A 17 -1.40 -4.26 -15.87
N PRO A 18 -0.73 -5.23 -15.22
CA PRO A 18 -1.23 -5.84 -14.00
C PRO A 18 -1.58 -4.80 -12.94
N PHE A 19 -2.71 -4.98 -12.25
CA PHE A 19 -3.21 -3.98 -11.31
C PHE A 19 -2.24 -3.70 -10.14
N HIS A 20 -1.43 -4.67 -9.72
CA HIS A 20 -0.44 -4.46 -8.66
C HIS A 20 0.64 -3.42 -9.05
N GLU A 21 0.98 -3.32 -10.34
CA GLU A 21 1.90 -2.29 -10.84
C GLU A 21 1.26 -0.91 -10.76
N ILE A 22 -0.02 -0.81 -11.16
CA ILE A 22 -0.81 0.41 -11.06
C ILE A 22 -0.95 0.84 -9.59
N GLY A 23 -1.24 -0.10 -8.69
CA GLY A 23 -1.31 0.15 -7.25
C GLY A 23 0.00 0.68 -6.67
N LYS A 24 1.15 0.13 -7.11
CA LYS A 24 2.48 0.64 -6.72
C LYS A 24 2.70 2.08 -7.21
N GLN A 25 2.34 2.39 -8.45
CA GLN A 25 2.46 3.75 -9.00
C GLN A 25 1.57 4.74 -8.25
N LEU A 26 0.32 4.37 -7.95
CA LEU A 26 -0.59 5.21 -7.17
C LEU A 26 -0.12 5.38 -5.73
N LYS A 27 0.44 4.35 -5.11
CA LYS A 27 1.02 4.45 -3.75
C LYS A 27 2.18 5.44 -3.70
N GLN A 28 3.05 5.42 -4.71
CA GLN A 28 4.14 6.39 -4.82
C GLN A 28 3.60 7.82 -4.94
N LYS A 29 2.59 8.05 -5.80
CA LYS A 29 1.93 9.36 -5.92
C LYS A 29 1.25 9.81 -4.63
N TYR A 30 0.70 8.87 -3.87
CA TYR A 30 0.12 9.16 -2.56
C TYR A 30 1.18 9.62 -1.55
N GLU A 31 2.34 8.97 -1.52
CA GLU A 31 3.47 9.33 -0.65
C GLU A 31 4.09 10.69 -1.02
N THR A 32 4.01 11.09 -2.28
CA THR A 32 4.48 12.38 -2.79
C THR A 32 3.34 13.37 -3.08
N SER A 33 2.19 13.20 -2.43
CA SER A 33 1.02 14.05 -2.67
C SER A 33 1.22 15.47 -2.15
N LEU A 34 0.56 16.45 -2.78
CA LEU A 34 0.74 17.86 -2.50
C LEU A 34 -0.43 18.43 -1.70
N LYS A 35 -0.13 19.16 -0.61
CA LYS A 35 -1.13 19.93 0.11
C LYS A 35 -1.45 21.21 -0.65
N VAL A 36 -2.73 21.48 -0.90
CA VAL A 36 -3.20 22.68 -1.60
C VAL A 36 -4.18 23.46 -0.74
N GLY A 37 -4.30 24.76 -1.00
CA GLY A 37 -5.31 25.60 -0.36
C GLY A 37 -6.60 25.62 -1.18
N SER A 38 -7.74 25.83 -0.53
CA SER A 38 -8.96 26.23 -1.21
C SER A 38 -9.16 27.73 -1.02
N THR A 39 -9.28 28.47 -2.12
CA THR A 39 -9.71 29.86 -2.11
C THR A 39 -11.07 29.94 -2.76
N THR A 40 -12.11 30.02 -1.94
CA THR A 40 -13.47 30.29 -2.37
C THR A 40 -13.67 31.79 -2.47
N ASN A 41 -14.00 32.29 -3.66
CA ASN A 41 -14.51 33.65 -3.80
C ASN A 41 -16.02 33.64 -3.52
N GLU A 42 -16.42 34.07 -2.32
CA GLU A 42 -17.82 34.09 -1.89
C GLU A 42 -18.73 34.93 -2.82
N ALA A 43 -18.16 35.89 -3.56
CA ALA A 43 -18.90 36.74 -4.50
C ALA A 43 -19.29 36.03 -5.81
N THR A 44 -18.55 35.01 -6.23
CA THR A 44 -18.85 34.24 -7.47
C THR A 44 -19.29 32.80 -7.20
N GLY A 45 -19.13 32.31 -5.96
CA GLY A 45 -19.41 30.91 -5.61
C GLY A 45 -18.43 29.91 -6.25
N GLU A 46 -17.35 30.41 -6.86
CA GLU A 46 -16.33 29.62 -7.53
C GLU A 46 -15.19 29.30 -6.55
N GLY A 47 -14.93 28.02 -6.35
CA GLY A 47 -13.82 27.54 -5.53
C GLY A 47 -12.61 27.23 -6.40
N ASP A 48 -11.52 27.96 -6.20
CA ASP A 48 -10.26 27.73 -6.91
C ASP A 48 -9.22 27.06 -5.98
N ILE A 49 -8.39 26.20 -6.56
CA ILE A 49 -7.30 25.54 -5.85
C ILE A 49 -6.11 26.49 -5.84
N SER A 50 -5.82 27.06 -4.68
CA SER A 50 -4.66 27.90 -4.49
C SER A 50 -3.38 27.06 -4.30
N PRO A 51 -2.25 27.48 -4.91
CA PRO A 51 -0.96 26.86 -4.63
C PRO A 51 -0.62 26.94 -3.13
N PRO A 52 0.22 26.02 -2.62
CA PRO A 52 0.57 25.98 -1.20
C PRO A 52 1.16 27.32 -0.73
N LYS A 53 0.55 27.95 0.28
CA LYS A 53 0.94 29.30 0.74
C LYS A 53 2.26 29.36 1.53
N LYS A 54 2.95 28.26 1.79
CA LYS A 54 4.25 28.27 2.50
C LYS A 54 5.17 27.15 2.03
N SER A 55 6.32 27.56 1.51
CA SER A 55 7.50 26.76 1.19
C SER A 55 8.03 26.06 2.44
N THR A 56 7.83 24.74 2.56
CA THR A 56 8.72 23.89 3.34
C THR A 56 10.09 23.88 2.65
N PRO A 57 11.22 24.03 3.35
CA PRO A 57 12.54 24.00 2.72
C PRO A 57 12.75 22.61 2.08
N GLY A 58 12.72 22.54 0.75
CA GLY A 58 12.90 21.29 -0.03
C GLY A 58 11.72 20.88 -0.92
N HIS A 59 10.56 21.54 -0.84
CA HIS A 59 9.48 21.38 -1.82
C HIS A 59 9.24 22.73 -2.50
N SER A 60 10.00 22.95 -3.57
CA SER A 60 9.87 24.09 -4.47
C SER A 60 8.43 24.27 -4.95
N ASP A 61 8.02 25.52 -5.16
CA ASP A 61 6.77 26.02 -5.74
C ASP A 61 6.31 25.28 -7.01
N GLN A 62 5.84 24.04 -6.89
CA GLN A 62 5.36 23.25 -8.02
C GLN A 62 3.84 23.28 -8.07
N ILE A 63 3.33 23.92 -9.11
CA ILE A 63 1.94 23.81 -9.54
C ILE A 63 1.68 22.30 -9.78
N PRO A 64 0.68 21.69 -9.12
CA PRO A 64 0.39 20.27 -9.29
C PRO A 64 0.08 19.94 -10.74
N ARG A 65 0.63 18.82 -11.24
CA ARG A 65 0.25 18.31 -12.56
C ARG A 65 -1.11 17.63 -12.47
N THR A 66 -1.79 17.49 -13.60
CA THR A 66 -3.07 16.75 -13.69
C THR A 66 -2.97 15.29 -13.24
N THR A 67 -1.77 14.73 -13.23
CA THR A 67 -1.51 13.34 -12.81
C THR A 67 -1.18 13.20 -11.33
N ASP A 68 -0.99 14.31 -10.61
CA ASP A 68 -0.56 14.29 -9.21
C ASP A 68 -1.76 14.15 -8.28
N LEU A 69 -1.53 13.58 -7.09
CA LEU A 69 -2.54 13.53 -6.04
C LEU A 69 -2.38 14.75 -5.14
N VAL A 70 -3.51 15.42 -4.86
CA VAL A 70 -3.55 16.62 -4.01
C VAL A 70 -4.51 16.42 -2.85
N TYR A 71 -4.26 17.10 -1.73
CA TYR A 71 -5.12 17.08 -0.55
C TYR A 71 -5.22 18.47 0.10
N ILE A 72 -6.32 18.74 0.81
CA ILE A 72 -6.55 20.05 1.46
C ILE A 72 -6.28 19.94 2.96
N ASP A 73 -6.92 18.97 3.61
CA ASP A 73 -6.85 18.79 5.07
C ASP A 73 -5.81 17.75 5.48
N ASP A 74 -5.14 18.00 6.60
CA ASP A 74 -4.20 17.03 7.15
C ASP A 74 -4.93 15.76 7.58
N SER A 75 -4.28 14.61 7.40
CA SER A 75 -4.82 13.33 7.83
C SER A 75 -4.91 13.26 9.36
N PRO A 76 -6.00 12.72 9.93
CA PRO A 76 -6.11 12.55 11.37
C PRO A 76 -5.12 11.49 11.89
N SER A 77 -4.95 11.41 13.21
CA SER A 77 -4.26 10.27 13.81
C SER A 77 -5.10 9.01 13.71
N PHE A 78 -4.51 7.93 13.22
CA PHE A 78 -5.16 6.62 13.10
C PHE A 78 -4.83 5.67 14.27
N CYS A 79 -4.01 6.11 15.24
CA CYS A 79 -3.51 5.28 16.34
C CYS A 79 -4.61 4.83 17.31
N LEU A 80 -5.48 5.77 17.69
CA LEU A 80 -6.58 5.56 18.62
C LEU A 80 -7.92 5.51 17.88
N MET A 81 -8.90 4.86 18.51
CA MET A 81 -10.28 4.82 18.03
C MET A 81 -10.82 6.25 17.91
N SER A 82 -11.39 6.57 16.76
CA SER A 82 -12.04 7.86 16.47
C SER A 82 -13.15 7.66 15.44
N ARG A 83 -13.89 8.73 15.11
CA ARG A 83 -14.86 8.70 14.02
C ARG A 83 -14.27 8.37 12.65
N TYR A 84 -12.95 8.52 12.48
CA TYR A 84 -12.24 8.29 11.20
C TYR A 84 -11.46 6.97 11.18
N SER A 85 -11.23 6.34 12.32
CA SER A 85 -10.36 5.17 12.42
C SER A 85 -10.78 4.26 13.57
N PRO A 86 -10.75 2.92 13.39
CA PRO A 86 -10.92 1.98 14.49
C PRO A 86 -9.73 1.94 15.48
N GLY A 87 -8.65 2.68 15.21
CA GLY A 87 -7.40 2.59 15.96
C GLY A 87 -6.52 1.44 15.50
N THR A 88 -5.33 1.31 16.09
CA THR A 88 -4.37 0.26 15.74
C THR A 88 -4.22 -0.86 16.76
N SER A 89 -4.96 -0.83 17.87
CA SER A 89 -4.90 -1.90 18.86
C SER A 89 -5.29 -3.25 18.25
N GLY A 90 -4.60 -4.33 18.66
CA GLY A 90 -4.84 -5.68 18.19
C GLY A 90 -4.40 -5.95 16.74
N ARG A 91 -3.96 -4.94 15.98
CA ARG A 91 -3.48 -5.13 14.60
C ARG A 91 -2.20 -5.95 14.58
N LYS A 92 -2.11 -6.89 13.64
CA LYS A 92 -0.87 -7.66 13.41
C LYS A 92 0.24 -6.75 12.89
N CYS A 93 1.42 -6.88 13.46
CA CYS A 93 2.63 -6.19 13.02
C CYS A 93 3.79 -7.17 12.81
N TYR A 94 4.88 -6.67 12.23
CA TYR A 94 6.10 -7.43 11.98
C TYR A 94 7.25 -6.80 12.79
N LYS A 95 7.78 -7.57 13.75
CA LYS A 95 8.69 -7.13 14.82
C LYS A 95 9.77 -6.15 14.35
N ASP A 96 10.54 -6.54 13.33
CA ASP A 96 11.68 -5.76 12.84
C ASP A 96 11.36 -4.91 11.58
N LYS A 97 10.08 -4.77 11.23
CA LYS A 97 9.67 -4.01 10.03
C LYS A 97 8.78 -2.82 10.36
N ASN A 98 7.75 -3.00 11.17
CA ASN A 98 6.72 -1.97 11.31
C ASN A 98 5.96 -1.96 12.65
N CYS A 99 6.32 -2.78 13.63
CA CYS A 99 5.63 -2.76 14.92
C CYS A 99 5.73 -1.39 15.60
N GLU A 100 6.87 -0.70 15.53
CA GLU A 100 7.04 0.63 16.13
C GLU A 100 6.08 1.66 15.53
N SER A 101 5.96 1.69 14.19
CA SER A 101 5.12 2.65 13.48
C SER A 101 3.63 2.31 13.57
N ILE A 102 3.24 1.06 13.29
CA ILE A 102 1.82 0.66 13.27
C ILE A 102 1.20 0.60 14.67
N CYS A 103 2.01 0.32 15.70
CA CYS A 103 1.56 0.32 17.10
C CYS A 103 1.75 1.69 17.78
N CYS A 104 2.25 2.69 17.05
CA CYS A 104 2.43 4.06 17.52
C CYS A 104 3.25 4.15 18.82
N GLY A 105 4.32 3.37 18.92
CA GLY A 105 5.19 3.34 20.11
C GLY A 105 4.64 2.61 21.34
N ARG A 106 3.38 2.13 21.35
CA ARG A 106 2.79 1.40 22.49
C ARG A 106 3.39 0.00 22.72
N GLY A 107 4.21 -0.47 21.79
CA GLY A 107 4.74 -1.83 21.78
C GLY A 107 3.72 -2.86 21.28
N HIS A 108 4.08 -4.13 21.41
CA HIS A 108 3.31 -5.26 20.87
C HIS A 108 3.29 -6.44 21.84
N ASN A 109 2.21 -7.21 21.78
CA ASN A 109 2.09 -8.52 22.41
C ASN A 109 2.69 -9.59 21.49
N THR A 110 3.28 -10.63 22.07
CA THR A 110 3.86 -11.76 21.35
C THR A 110 3.09 -13.03 21.70
N GLN A 111 2.55 -13.70 20.69
CA GLN A 111 1.84 -14.97 20.85
C GLN A 111 2.46 -16.03 19.93
N SER A 112 2.77 -17.20 20.48
CA SER A 112 3.17 -18.33 19.65
C SER A 112 1.94 -19.04 19.06
N ARG A 113 1.89 -19.20 17.74
CA ARG A 113 0.84 -19.92 17.03
C ARG A 113 1.44 -21.09 16.28
N VAL A 114 0.82 -22.27 16.42
CA VAL A 114 1.16 -23.44 15.62
C VAL A 114 0.46 -23.32 14.27
N VAL A 115 1.23 -23.36 13.18
CA VAL A 115 0.73 -23.25 11.81
C VAL A 115 1.16 -24.49 11.03
N THR A 116 0.20 -25.14 10.39
CA THR A 116 0.44 -26.28 9.51
C THR A 116 0.36 -25.83 8.06
N ARG A 117 1.38 -26.14 7.25
CA ARG A 117 1.45 -25.79 5.82
C ARG A 117 1.98 -26.97 5.00
N PRO A 118 1.60 -27.07 3.71
CA PRO A 118 2.22 -28.01 2.80
C PRO A 118 3.72 -27.69 2.66
N CYS A 119 4.54 -28.72 2.69
CA CYS A 119 5.99 -28.64 2.61
C CYS A 119 6.52 -29.87 1.87
N GLN A 120 7.81 -29.83 1.48
CA GLN A 120 8.49 -30.96 0.84
C GLN A 120 7.69 -31.55 -0.34
N CYS A 121 7.12 -30.67 -1.15
CA CYS A 121 6.28 -31.05 -2.28
C CYS A 121 7.12 -31.73 -3.37
N GLN A 122 6.68 -32.91 -3.82
CA GLN A 122 7.30 -33.65 -4.91
C GLN A 122 6.32 -33.80 -6.06
N VAL A 123 6.80 -33.53 -7.27
CA VAL A 123 6.06 -33.81 -8.50
C VAL A 123 6.18 -35.30 -8.79
N ARG A 124 5.03 -35.99 -8.88
CA ARG A 124 4.99 -37.38 -9.33
C ARG A 124 4.89 -37.40 -10.85
N TRP A 125 5.69 -38.25 -11.48
CA TRP A 125 5.62 -38.44 -12.94
C TRP A 125 4.21 -38.96 -13.31
N CYS A 126 3.58 -38.31 -14.29
CA CYS A 126 2.15 -38.39 -14.61
C CYS A 126 1.20 -37.66 -13.63
N CYS A 127 1.57 -36.41 -13.30
CA CYS A 127 0.70 -35.22 -13.28
C CYS A 127 0.04 -34.77 -11.96
N TYR A 128 0.59 -35.12 -10.81
CA TYR A 128 0.14 -34.51 -9.54
C TYR A 128 1.30 -34.17 -8.60
N VAL A 129 1.04 -33.23 -7.71
CA VAL A 129 1.98 -32.79 -6.67
C VAL A 129 1.53 -33.38 -5.35
N GLU A 130 2.45 -34.08 -4.69
CA GLU A 130 2.23 -34.64 -3.36
C GLU A 130 3.07 -33.85 -2.35
N CYS A 131 2.44 -33.28 -1.33
CA CYS A 131 3.10 -32.50 -0.28
C CYS A 131 2.85 -33.14 1.07
N LYS A 132 3.84 -33.06 1.96
CA LYS A 132 3.64 -33.38 3.38
C LYS A 132 3.01 -32.19 4.09
N GLN A 133 2.34 -32.44 5.22
CA GLN A 133 1.89 -31.38 6.14
C GLN A 133 2.97 -31.15 7.19
N CYS A 134 3.66 -30.02 7.12
CA CYS A 134 4.62 -29.61 8.14
C CYS A 134 3.94 -28.67 9.14
N THR A 135 4.17 -28.92 10.41
CA THR A 135 3.70 -28.07 11.50
C THR A 135 4.87 -27.30 12.08
N GLN A 136 4.75 -25.97 12.13
CA GLN A 136 5.78 -25.09 12.69
C GLN A 136 5.15 -24.13 13.70
N ARG A 137 5.89 -23.82 14.75
CA ARG A 137 5.53 -22.74 15.68
C ARG A 137 6.04 -21.42 15.11
N GLU A 138 5.12 -20.48 14.87
CA GLU A 138 5.42 -19.12 14.44
C GLU A 138 5.05 -18.13 15.55
N GLU A 139 5.82 -17.05 15.68
CA GLU A 139 5.45 -15.93 16.54
C GLU A 139 4.55 -14.95 15.79
N VAL A 140 3.48 -14.52 16.44
CA VAL A 140 2.54 -13.53 15.96
C VAL A 140 2.61 -12.33 16.89
N TYR A 141 2.85 -11.15 16.32
CA TYR A 141 2.92 -9.89 17.06
C TYR A 141 1.68 -9.05 16.78
N THR A 142 1.05 -8.53 17.83
CA THR A 142 -0.12 -7.66 17.73
C THR A 142 0.07 -6.40 18.56
N CYS A 143 -0.40 -5.26 18.08
CA CYS A 143 -0.28 -4.00 18.82
C CYS A 143 -1.02 -4.05 20.14
N LYS A 144 -0.41 -3.47 21.18
CA LYS A 144 -1.04 -3.27 22.48
C LYS A 144 -2.10 -2.17 22.42
N ASP A 145 -3.01 -2.21 23.38
CA ASP A 145 -3.91 -1.10 23.72
C ASP A 145 -3.14 0.12 24.21
#